data_AF-E4SAC1-F1
#
_entry.id   AF-E4SAC1-F1
#
_cell.length_a   1.000
_cell.length_b   1.000
_cell.length_c   1.000
_cell.angle_alpha   90.00
_cell.angle_beta   90.00
_cell.angle_gamma   90.00
#
_symmetry.space_group_name_H-M   'P 1'
#
loop_
_entity.id
_entity.type
_entity.pdbx_description
1 polymer ?
#
loop_
_entity_poly.entity_id
_entity_poly.type
_entity_poly.pdbx_seq_one_letter_code
_entity_poly.pdbx_strand_id
1 'polypeptide(L)'
;MAKIFRNSMVIFSLILIVLLVLLSIGSRISHIKADTILNKHKPEDNTSERIYIIKNKKKFIADIISVLPVVEEKNMNNSTVDNSISKVKAERQAHYKIIKAVLNEANRKSTLGLASNKDVYSFVSEKVQKILFPKPTQDIYTCYYKVEPADPKQTVIWNKKGYFYFVYCFTDSYTPNPADPYGEIKKVVLFVEKVKSKWIINDFSSNN
;
A
#
# COMPACT_ATOMS: atom_id res chain seq x y z
N MET A 1 -17.24 -21.93 -80.05
CA MET A 1 -17.48 -21.72 -78.60
C MET A 1 -16.47 -22.41 -77.65
N ALA A 2 -15.48 -23.19 -78.12
CA ALA A 2 -14.56 -23.91 -77.20
C ALA A 2 -13.28 -23.14 -76.76
N LYS A 3 -12.87 -22.08 -77.49
CA LYS A 3 -11.64 -21.30 -77.18
C LYS A 3 -11.81 -20.33 -75.99
N ILE A 4 -13.00 -19.75 -75.83
CA ILE A 4 -13.30 -18.77 -74.76
C ILE A 4 -13.36 -19.48 -73.40
N PHE A 5 -13.95 -20.68 -73.34
CA PHE A 5 -14.00 -21.50 -72.12
C PHE A 5 -12.62 -21.97 -71.64
N ARG A 6 -11.70 -22.29 -72.56
CA ARG A 6 -10.33 -22.70 -72.20
C ARG A 6 -9.52 -21.57 -71.56
N ASN A 7 -9.60 -20.36 -72.12
CA ASN A 7 -8.91 -19.20 -71.51
C ASN A 7 -9.52 -18.81 -70.16
N SER A 8 -10.85 -18.92 -70.01
CA SER A 8 -11.51 -18.65 -68.73
C SER A 8 -11.12 -19.64 -67.63
N MET A 9 -10.93 -20.93 -67.96
CA MET A 9 -10.52 -21.96 -67.00
C MET A 9 -9.08 -21.77 -66.51
N VAL A 10 -8.17 -21.37 -67.41
CA VAL A 10 -6.75 -21.12 -67.08
C VAL A 10 -6.62 -19.89 -66.19
N ILE A 11 -7.37 -18.82 -66.47
CA ILE A 11 -7.40 -17.61 -65.63
C ILE A 11 -7.95 -17.93 -64.24
N PHE A 12 -9.02 -18.72 -64.15
CA PHE A 12 -9.60 -19.11 -62.86
C PHE A 12 -8.65 -19.99 -62.03
N SER A 13 -7.91 -20.90 -62.67
CA SER A 13 -6.91 -21.74 -62.01
C SER A 13 -5.73 -20.93 -61.49
N LEU A 14 -5.25 -19.94 -62.24
CA LEU A 14 -4.18 -19.03 -61.79
C LEU A 14 -4.62 -18.16 -60.60
N ILE A 15 -5.85 -17.63 -60.62
CA ILE A 15 -6.39 -16.85 -59.50
C ILE A 15 -6.52 -17.71 -58.24
N LEU A 16 -6.98 -18.96 -58.36
CA LEU A 16 -7.13 -19.88 -57.24
C LEU A 16 -5.78 -20.24 -56.60
N ILE A 17 -4.74 -20.45 -57.41
CA ILE A 17 -3.38 -20.72 -56.91
C ILE A 17 -2.83 -19.51 -56.17
N VAL A 18 -3.00 -18.30 -56.70
CA VAL A 18 -2.58 -17.06 -56.02
C VAL A 18 -3.34 -16.86 -54.71
N LEU A 19 -4.65 -17.15 -54.67
CA LEU A 19 -5.46 -17.08 -53.46
C LEU A 19 -5.00 -18.09 -52.38
N LEU A 20 -4.69 -19.31 -52.79
CA LEU A 20 -4.18 -20.37 -51.90
C LEU A 20 -2.80 -20.02 -51.34
N VAL A 21 -1.92 -19.44 -52.16
CA VAL A 21 -0.60 -18.94 -51.71
C VAL A 21 -0.77 -17.81 -50.69
N LEU A 22 -1.66 -16.83 -50.95
CA LEU A 22 -1.95 -15.73 -50.02
C LEU A 22 -2.55 -16.23 -48.69
N LEU A 23 -3.45 -17.21 -48.73
CA LEU A 23 -4.01 -17.86 -47.52
C LEU A 23 -2.94 -18.62 -46.71
N SER A 24 -1.99 -19.27 -47.39
CA SER A 24 -0.88 -19.98 -46.71
C SER A 24 0.11 -19.03 -46.02
N ILE A 25 0.34 -17.84 -46.59
CA ILE A 25 1.20 -16.80 -46.03
C ILE A 25 0.50 -16.13 -44.84
N GLY A 26 -0.80 -15.86 -44.93
CA GLY A 26 -1.63 -15.36 -43.83
C GLY A 26 -1.62 -16.27 -42.60
N SER A 27 -1.76 -17.60 -42.82
CA SER A 27 -1.74 -18.60 -41.75
C SER A 27 -0.41 -18.66 -40.99
N ARG A 28 0.72 -18.57 -41.71
CA ARG A 28 2.07 -18.54 -41.10
C ARG A 28 2.32 -17.26 -40.28
N ILE A 29 1.81 -16.11 -40.72
CA ILE A 29 1.94 -14.85 -39.98
C ILE A 29 1.12 -14.87 -38.69
N SER A 30 -0.09 -15.46 -38.69
CA SER A 30 -0.88 -15.65 -37.46
C SER A 30 -0.22 -16.57 -36.44
N HIS A 31 0.43 -17.66 -36.88
CA HIS A 31 1.18 -18.54 -35.98
C HIS A 31 2.44 -17.88 -35.42
N ILE A 32 3.20 -17.15 -36.22
CA ILE A 32 4.40 -16.41 -35.75
C ILE A 32 4.00 -15.32 -34.74
N LYS A 33 2.88 -14.61 -34.95
CA LYS A 33 2.37 -13.62 -33.98
C LYS A 33 1.86 -14.28 -32.70
N ALA A 34 1.16 -15.42 -32.79
CA ALA A 34 0.67 -16.13 -31.62
C ALA A 34 1.82 -16.71 -30.76
N ASP A 35 2.83 -17.33 -31.38
CA ASP A 35 3.98 -17.90 -30.66
C ASP A 35 4.92 -16.83 -30.10
N THR A 36 5.04 -15.67 -30.76
CA THR A 36 5.84 -14.53 -30.26
C THR A 36 5.13 -13.80 -29.10
N ILE A 37 3.79 -13.84 -29.04
CA ILE A 37 3.01 -13.24 -27.95
C ILE A 37 2.90 -14.21 -26.76
N LEU A 38 2.83 -15.53 -26.99
CA LEU A 38 2.71 -16.52 -25.93
C LEU A 38 4.05 -16.78 -25.19
N ASN A 39 5.19 -16.64 -25.86
CA ASN A 39 6.51 -16.84 -25.22
C ASN A 39 7.12 -15.59 -24.57
N LYS A 40 6.50 -14.41 -24.68
CA LYS A 40 7.02 -13.20 -24.04
C LYS A 40 6.65 -13.06 -22.57
N HIS A 41 5.72 -13.85 -22.05
CA HIS A 41 5.25 -13.79 -20.67
C HIS A 41 5.18 -15.20 -20.05
N LYS A 42 6.22 -16.02 -20.21
CA LYS A 42 6.47 -17.04 -19.20
C LYS A 42 7.07 -16.28 -18.01
N PRO A 43 6.36 -16.12 -16.87
CA PRO A 43 6.96 -15.49 -15.72
C PRO A 43 8.20 -16.32 -15.37
N GLU A 44 9.38 -15.72 -15.46
CA GLU A 44 10.59 -16.31 -14.92
C GLU A 44 10.28 -16.72 -13.47
N ASP A 45 10.59 -17.95 -13.11
CA ASP A 45 10.40 -18.46 -11.75
C ASP A 45 11.49 -17.85 -10.84
N ASN A 46 11.30 -16.56 -10.55
CA ASN A 46 12.12 -15.75 -9.67
C ASN A 46 11.76 -15.96 -8.19
N THR A 47 11.12 -17.09 -7.85
CA THR A 47 10.68 -17.41 -6.49
C THR A 47 11.81 -17.32 -5.47
N SER A 48 13.02 -17.77 -5.79
CA SER A 48 14.17 -17.69 -4.88
C SER A 48 14.66 -16.25 -4.64
N GLU A 49 14.69 -15.41 -5.67
CA GLU A 49 15.04 -13.99 -5.55
C GLU A 49 13.97 -13.23 -4.74
N ARG A 50 12.69 -13.56 -4.97
CA ARG A 50 11.56 -13.02 -4.21
C ARG A 50 11.62 -13.40 -2.72
N ILE A 51 11.88 -14.68 -2.42
CA ILE A 51 12.05 -15.16 -1.03
C ILE A 51 13.22 -14.42 -0.36
N TYR A 52 14.32 -14.20 -1.09
CA TYR A 52 15.49 -13.48 -0.59
C TYR A 52 15.19 -12.01 -0.29
N ILE A 53 14.51 -11.29 -1.19
CA ILE A 53 14.09 -9.89 -0.99
C ILE A 53 13.18 -9.77 0.23
N ILE A 54 12.17 -10.63 0.35
CA ILE A 54 11.22 -10.62 1.49
C ILE A 54 11.97 -10.86 2.81
N LYS A 55 12.89 -11.82 2.84
CA LYS A 55 13.69 -12.14 4.02
C LYS A 55 14.58 -10.97 4.43
N ASN A 56 15.23 -10.31 3.48
CA ASN A 56 16.07 -9.15 3.75
C ASN A 56 15.27 -7.92 4.18
N LYS A 57 14.10 -7.66 3.59
CA LYS A 57 13.20 -6.58 4.02
C LYS A 57 12.70 -6.83 5.45
N LYS A 58 12.26 -8.05 5.78
CA LYS A 58 11.87 -8.42 7.15
C LYS A 58 13.03 -8.27 8.14
N LYS A 59 14.23 -8.70 7.76
CA LYS A 59 15.44 -8.53 8.58
C LYS A 59 15.77 -7.06 8.78
N PHE A 60 15.83 -6.27 7.71
CA PHE A 60 16.05 -4.83 7.77
C PHE A 60 15.05 -4.18 8.72
N ILE A 61 13.74 -4.45 8.56
CA ILE A 61 12.73 -3.85 9.42
C ILE A 61 12.91 -4.33 10.87
N ALA A 62 13.19 -5.62 11.12
CA ALA A 62 13.51 -6.13 12.45
C ALA A 62 14.72 -5.40 13.09
N ASP A 63 15.74 -5.08 12.29
CA ASP A 63 16.94 -4.38 12.74
C ASP A 63 16.63 -2.90 13.10
N ILE A 64 15.67 -2.24 12.43
CA ILE A 64 15.22 -0.87 12.76
C ILE A 64 14.06 -0.80 13.77
N ILE A 65 13.43 -1.92 14.17
CA ILE A 65 12.33 -1.94 15.16
C ILE A 65 12.77 -1.41 16.53
N SER A 66 14.07 -1.39 16.83
CA SER A 66 14.61 -0.74 18.03
C SER A 66 14.42 0.80 18.07
N VAL A 67 14.00 1.43 16.96
CA VAL A 67 14.08 2.88 16.74
C VAL A 67 12.71 3.55 16.45
N LEU A 68 11.61 2.78 16.39
CA LEU A 68 10.29 3.29 15.94
C LEU A 68 9.27 3.47 17.09
N PRO A 69 8.19 4.26 16.86
CA PRO A 69 8.17 5.50 16.10
C PRO A 69 8.90 6.64 16.84
N VAL A 70 9.50 7.55 16.08
CA VAL A 70 10.07 8.80 16.60
C VAL A 70 8.96 9.83 16.77
N VAL A 71 8.91 10.48 17.93
CA VAL A 71 7.96 11.55 18.21
C VAL A 71 8.71 12.88 18.14
N GLU A 72 8.28 13.75 17.24
CA GLU A 72 8.79 15.12 17.15
C GLU A 72 7.95 16.07 17.99
N GLU A 73 8.62 16.85 18.82
CA GLU A 73 7.99 17.97 19.51
C GLU A 73 8.05 19.22 18.66
N LYS A 74 6.89 19.88 18.49
CA LYS A 74 6.82 21.21 17.87
C LYS A 74 6.17 22.20 18.82
N ASN A 75 6.60 23.45 18.78
CA ASN A 75 5.95 24.54 19.52
C ASN A 75 4.68 24.99 18.80
N MET A 76 3.62 24.19 18.88
CA MET A 76 2.35 24.46 18.21
C MET A 76 1.16 23.99 19.02
N ASN A 77 0.01 24.60 18.77
CA ASN A 77 -1.27 24.15 19.27
C ASN A 77 -1.88 23.15 18.29
N ASN A 78 -2.02 21.89 18.71
CA ASN A 78 -2.65 20.83 17.92
C ASN A 78 -4.04 20.46 18.44
N SER A 79 -4.66 21.33 19.23
CA SER A 79 -5.97 21.12 19.85
C SER A 79 -7.02 22.05 19.26
N THR A 80 -8.24 21.54 19.09
CA THR A 80 -9.43 22.37 18.81
C THR A 80 -10.21 22.73 20.08
N VAL A 81 -9.82 22.20 21.23
CA VAL A 81 -10.52 22.38 22.51
C VAL A 81 -9.71 23.19 23.54
N ASP A 82 -8.43 23.41 23.27
CA ASP A 82 -7.53 24.17 24.14
C ASP A 82 -6.82 25.26 23.35
N ASN A 83 -6.82 26.48 23.87
CA ASN A 83 -6.11 27.63 23.28
C ASN A 83 -4.72 27.86 23.91
N SER A 84 -4.44 27.23 25.06
CA SER A 84 -3.18 27.39 25.79
C SER A 84 -2.11 26.41 25.32
N ILE A 85 -1.04 26.94 24.74
CA ILE A 85 0.11 26.14 24.27
C ILE A 85 0.77 25.37 25.43
N SER A 86 0.85 25.95 26.63
CA SER A 86 1.47 25.28 27.78
C SER A 86 0.66 24.06 28.23
N LYS A 87 -0.67 24.20 28.27
CA LYS A 87 -1.57 23.09 28.61
C LYS A 87 -1.51 21.99 27.56
N VAL A 88 -1.57 22.36 26.27
CA VAL A 88 -1.43 21.43 25.15
C VAL A 88 -0.11 20.66 25.25
N LYS A 89 1.02 21.35 25.46
CA LYS A 89 2.34 20.72 25.64
C LYS A 89 2.35 19.69 26.77
N ALA A 90 1.72 19.99 27.91
CA ALA A 90 1.63 19.07 29.04
C ALA A 90 0.82 17.82 28.69
N GLU A 91 -0.34 17.97 28.04
CA GLU A 91 -1.20 16.84 27.67
C GLU A 91 -0.58 15.96 26.57
N ARG A 92 0.16 16.56 25.62
CA ARG A 92 0.87 15.81 24.57
C ARG A 92 1.81 14.75 25.11
N GLN A 93 2.46 14.98 26.25
CA GLN A 93 3.35 13.98 26.86
C GLN A 93 2.62 12.67 27.20
N ALA A 94 1.36 12.76 27.64
CA ALA A 94 0.53 11.57 27.85
C ALA A 94 0.14 10.92 26.51
N HIS A 95 -0.23 11.74 25.52
CA HIS A 95 -0.62 11.24 24.19
C HIS A 95 0.54 10.51 23.50
N TYR A 96 1.76 11.03 23.58
CA TYR A 96 2.94 10.41 22.97
C TYR A 96 3.23 9.02 23.49
N LYS A 97 3.08 8.78 24.80
CA LYS A 97 3.23 7.44 25.38
C LYS A 97 2.21 6.47 24.79
N ILE A 98 0.96 6.90 24.66
CA ILE A 98 -0.13 6.10 24.10
C ILE A 98 0.09 5.83 22.61
N ILE A 99 0.34 6.87 21.82
CA ILE A 99 0.56 6.77 20.38
C ILE A 99 1.76 5.87 20.10
N LYS A 100 2.88 6.06 20.81
CA LYS A 100 4.07 5.22 20.65
C LYS A 100 3.78 3.75 20.96
N ALA A 101 3.07 3.47 22.05
CA ALA A 101 2.69 2.10 22.40
C ALA A 101 1.79 1.44 21.34
N VAL A 102 0.76 2.15 20.88
CA VAL A 102 -0.19 1.66 19.88
C VAL A 102 0.49 1.41 18.53
N LEU A 103 1.27 2.37 18.04
CA LEU A 103 1.95 2.25 16.74
C LEU A 103 3.07 1.19 16.77
N ASN A 104 3.76 1.04 17.90
CA ASN A 104 4.73 -0.05 18.06
C ASN A 104 4.07 -1.42 18.03
N GLU A 105 2.91 -1.56 18.68
CA GLU A 105 2.18 -2.82 18.62
C GLU A 105 1.65 -3.10 17.21
N ALA A 106 1.17 -2.07 16.51
CA ALA A 106 0.76 -2.19 15.12
C ALA A 106 1.92 -2.62 14.21
N ASN A 107 3.11 -2.03 14.38
CA ASN A 107 4.33 -2.44 13.68
C ASN A 107 4.72 -3.89 14.01
N ARG A 108 4.70 -4.30 15.29
CA ARG A 108 4.99 -5.68 15.70
C ARG A 108 4.06 -6.67 15.03
N LYS A 109 2.75 -6.37 14.95
CA LYS A 109 1.78 -7.22 14.29
C LYS A 109 1.98 -7.24 12.77
N SER A 110 2.08 -6.07 12.13
CA SER A 110 2.10 -5.93 10.67
C SER A 110 3.40 -6.44 10.03
N THR A 111 4.54 -6.17 10.66
CA THR A 111 5.86 -6.54 10.13
C THR A 111 6.31 -7.92 10.60
N LEU A 112 6.16 -8.22 11.90
CA LEU A 112 6.72 -9.44 12.49
C LEU A 112 5.71 -10.59 12.57
N GLY A 113 4.42 -10.34 12.28
CA GLY A 113 3.37 -11.34 12.39
C GLY A 113 3.14 -11.82 13.83
N LEU A 114 3.58 -11.05 14.83
CA LEU A 114 3.43 -11.41 16.25
C LEU A 114 1.99 -11.21 16.71
N ALA A 115 1.60 -11.98 17.73
CA ALA A 115 0.33 -11.76 18.40
C ALA A 115 0.29 -10.37 19.04
N SER A 116 -0.83 -9.66 18.84
CA SER A 116 -1.03 -8.34 19.42
C SER A 116 -1.18 -8.42 20.93
N ASN A 117 -0.45 -7.59 21.67
CA ASN A 117 -0.81 -7.22 23.03
C ASN A 117 -2.22 -6.60 22.98
N LYS A 118 -3.17 -7.14 23.75
CA LYS A 118 -4.55 -6.65 23.75
C LYS A 118 -4.75 -5.44 24.67
N ASP A 119 -3.80 -5.16 25.56
CA ASP A 119 -3.89 -4.03 26.50
C ASP A 119 -3.90 -2.70 25.76
N VAL A 120 -3.20 -2.60 24.62
CA VAL A 120 -3.20 -1.39 23.79
C VAL A 120 -4.56 -1.12 23.15
N TYR A 121 -5.44 -2.12 23.07
CA TYR A 121 -6.80 -1.91 22.54
C TYR A 121 -7.62 -0.98 23.43
N SER A 122 -7.27 -0.85 24.71
CA SER A 122 -7.91 0.10 25.62
C SER A 122 -7.66 1.57 25.24
N PHE A 123 -6.68 1.85 24.39
CA PHE A 123 -6.31 3.20 23.94
C PHE A 123 -6.83 3.57 22.55
N VAL A 124 -7.49 2.64 21.84
CA VAL A 124 -7.98 2.88 20.48
C VAL A 124 -9.47 2.58 20.41
N SER A 125 -10.18 3.32 19.55
CA SER A 125 -11.56 2.96 19.25
C SER A 125 -11.62 1.69 18.40
N GLU A 126 -12.78 1.02 18.37
CA GLU A 126 -12.99 -0.17 17.55
C GLU A 126 -12.71 0.11 16.05
N LYS A 127 -13.07 1.32 15.59
CA LYS A 127 -12.76 1.79 14.23
C LYS A 127 -11.26 1.79 13.99
N VAL A 128 -10.48 2.43 14.86
CA VAL A 128 -9.02 2.52 14.72
C VAL A 128 -8.37 1.16 14.88
N GLN A 129 -8.90 0.30 15.75
CA GLN A 129 -8.41 -1.06 15.93
C GLN A 129 -8.46 -1.87 14.63
N LYS A 130 -9.56 -1.76 13.87
CA LYS A 130 -9.71 -2.44 12.57
C LYS A 130 -8.69 -1.97 11.53
N ILE A 131 -8.28 -0.70 11.60
CA ILE A 131 -7.31 -0.09 10.67
C ILE A 131 -5.88 -0.48 11.03
N LEU A 132 -5.49 -0.34 12.31
CA LEU A 132 -4.11 -0.57 12.76
C LEU A 132 -3.78 -2.05 12.97
N PHE A 133 -4.79 -2.87 13.27
CA PHE A 133 -4.62 -4.29 13.56
C PHE A 133 -5.48 -5.16 12.64
N PRO A 134 -5.37 -5.04 11.31
CA PRO A 134 -6.19 -5.81 10.39
C PRO A 134 -5.96 -7.32 10.57
N LYS A 135 -6.90 -8.12 10.07
CA LYS A 135 -6.69 -9.57 9.97
C LYS A 135 -5.54 -9.85 8.99
N PRO A 136 -4.77 -10.92 9.18
CA PRO A 136 -3.70 -11.32 8.26
C PRO A 136 -4.32 -11.87 6.97
N THR A 137 -4.82 -10.96 6.13
CA THR A 137 -5.44 -11.29 4.82
C THR A 137 -4.81 -10.49 3.70
N GLN A 138 -3.85 -9.61 3.99
CA GLN A 138 -3.24 -8.71 3.03
C GLN A 138 -1.74 -9.00 2.98
N ASP A 139 -1.24 -9.27 1.78
CA ASP A 139 0.19 -9.28 1.44
C ASP A 139 0.75 -7.85 1.48
N ILE A 140 0.46 -7.10 2.54
CA ILE A 140 0.86 -5.71 2.74
C ILE A 140 1.31 -5.57 4.18
N TYR A 141 2.46 -4.95 4.41
CA TYR A 141 2.86 -4.46 5.71
C TYR A 141 2.91 -2.94 5.74
N THR A 142 2.60 -2.37 6.89
CA THR A 142 2.67 -0.94 7.15
C THR A 142 3.60 -0.71 8.33
N CYS A 143 4.55 0.20 8.16
CA CYS A 143 5.51 0.60 9.17
C CYS A 143 5.29 2.08 9.52
N TYR A 144 4.88 2.36 10.75
CA TYR A 144 4.74 3.71 11.29
C TYR A 144 6.07 4.16 11.91
N TYR A 145 6.62 5.28 11.45
CA TYR A 145 8.00 5.65 11.81
C TYR A 145 8.17 7.04 12.43
N LYS A 146 7.25 7.97 12.16
CA LYS A 146 7.32 9.33 12.71
C LYS A 146 5.94 9.83 13.11
N VAL A 147 5.89 10.57 14.21
CA VAL A 147 4.69 11.26 14.70
C VAL A 147 5.05 12.70 15.01
N GLU A 148 4.20 13.64 14.62
CA GLU A 148 4.32 15.04 15.00
C GLU A 148 2.93 15.64 15.27
N PRO A 149 2.83 16.64 16.16
CA PRO A 149 1.59 17.41 16.32
C PRO A 149 1.17 18.05 14.98
N ALA A 150 -0.13 18.05 14.69
CA ALA A 150 -0.70 18.63 13.47
C ALA A 150 -1.58 19.84 13.80
N ASP A 151 -1.53 20.88 12.97
CA ASP A 151 -2.48 21.98 13.07
C ASP A 151 -3.85 21.43 12.64
N PRO A 152 -4.91 21.53 13.47
CA PRO A 152 -6.22 21.00 13.13
C PRO A 152 -6.71 21.47 11.75
N LYS A 153 -6.39 22.71 11.35
CA LYS A 153 -6.80 23.29 10.06
C LYS A 153 -6.15 22.62 8.85
N GLN A 154 -5.04 21.94 9.05
CA GLN A 154 -4.34 21.18 8.00
C GLN A 154 -4.85 19.74 7.87
N THR A 155 -5.84 19.37 8.68
CA THR A 155 -6.37 18.00 8.72
C THR A 155 -7.72 17.88 8.01
N VAL A 156 -7.96 16.75 7.36
CA VAL A 156 -9.26 16.45 6.72
C VAL A 156 -10.41 16.29 7.72
N ILE A 157 -10.10 16.10 9.00
CA ILE A 157 -11.04 15.91 10.12
C ILE A 157 -11.02 17.10 11.09
N TRP A 158 -10.69 18.28 10.59
CA TRP A 158 -10.56 19.53 11.36
C TRP A 158 -11.78 19.88 12.22
N ASN A 159 -12.95 19.37 11.85
CA ASN A 159 -14.22 19.60 12.54
C ASN A 159 -14.36 18.83 13.86
N LYS A 160 -13.43 17.93 14.20
CA LYS A 160 -13.46 17.16 15.45
C LYS A 160 -12.91 17.94 16.63
N LYS A 161 -13.42 17.64 17.82
CA LYS A 161 -13.01 18.25 19.10
C LYS A 161 -11.97 17.40 19.80
N GLY A 162 -10.70 17.82 19.80
CA GLY A 162 -9.61 17.07 20.42
C GLY A 162 -8.26 17.45 19.84
N TYR A 163 -7.34 16.49 19.83
CA TYR A 163 -5.94 16.66 19.48
C TYR A 163 -5.57 15.94 18.18
N PHE A 164 -4.73 16.57 17.37
CA PHE A 164 -4.39 16.08 16.05
C PHE A 164 -2.89 15.84 15.90
N TYR A 165 -2.54 14.77 15.18
CA TYR A 165 -1.18 14.38 14.89
C TYR A 165 -1.06 13.91 13.45
N PHE A 166 0.06 14.22 12.81
CA PHE A 166 0.47 13.54 11.59
C PHE A 166 1.30 12.33 11.97
N VAL A 167 0.93 11.19 11.39
CA VAL A 167 1.69 9.96 11.46
C VAL A 167 2.21 9.67 10.06
N TYR A 168 3.51 9.41 9.98
CA TYR A 168 4.16 9.04 8.74
C TYR A 168 4.35 7.53 8.75
N CYS A 169 3.89 6.91 7.68
CA CYS A 169 4.03 5.48 7.50
C CYS A 169 4.52 5.12 6.11
N PHE A 170 5.10 3.94 6.06
CA PHE A 170 5.60 3.29 4.89
C PHE A 170 4.75 2.04 4.64
N THR A 171 4.19 1.88 3.46
CA THR A 171 3.38 0.72 3.09
C THR A 171 4.02 -0.01 1.92
N ASP A 172 4.21 -1.31 2.04
CA ASP A 172 4.77 -2.14 0.97
C ASP A 172 4.06 -3.49 0.93
N SER A 173 4.09 -4.14 -0.23
CA SER A 173 3.54 -5.47 -0.39
C SER A 173 4.58 -6.55 -0.10
N TYR A 174 4.13 -7.67 0.47
CA TYR A 174 4.91 -8.89 0.56
C TYR A 174 5.10 -9.55 -0.82
N THR A 175 4.27 -9.18 -1.81
CA THR A 175 4.50 -9.48 -3.22
C THR A 175 5.41 -8.44 -3.86
N PRO A 176 6.42 -8.82 -4.66
CA PRO A 176 7.26 -7.87 -5.39
C PRO A 176 6.40 -7.09 -6.38
N ASN A 177 6.26 -5.79 -6.18
CA ASN A 177 5.55 -4.90 -7.09
C ASN A 177 6.54 -4.31 -8.11
N PRO A 178 6.29 -4.41 -9.43
CA PRO A 178 7.14 -3.76 -10.44
C PRO A 178 7.08 -2.22 -10.42
N ALA A 179 6.08 -1.61 -9.77
CA ALA A 179 5.85 -0.18 -9.87
C ALA A 179 6.65 0.68 -8.86
N ASP A 180 7.04 0.13 -7.70
CA ASP A 180 7.84 0.85 -6.72
C ASP A 180 8.65 -0.10 -5.81
N PRO A 181 9.96 -0.26 -6.04
CA PRO A 181 10.80 -1.11 -5.20
C PRO A 181 11.01 -0.56 -3.78
N TYR A 182 10.64 0.70 -3.55
CA TYR A 182 10.83 1.43 -2.29
C TYR A 182 9.57 1.56 -1.46
N GLY A 183 8.39 1.15 -1.95
CA GLY A 183 7.06 1.21 -1.34
C GLY A 183 6.47 2.63 -1.15
N GLU A 184 5.21 2.73 -0.72
CA GLU A 184 4.48 4.00 -0.67
C GLU A 184 4.63 4.70 0.69
N ILE A 185 5.17 5.92 0.68
CA ILE A 185 5.22 6.80 1.86
C ILE A 185 3.89 7.56 1.97
N LYS A 186 3.25 7.44 3.14
CA LYS A 186 1.96 8.08 3.44
C LYS A 186 2.05 8.97 4.66
N LYS A 187 1.27 10.04 4.62
CA LYS A 187 0.97 10.90 5.76
C LYS A 187 -0.50 10.74 6.12
N VAL A 188 -0.76 10.23 7.31
CA VAL A 188 -2.11 10.00 7.83
C VAL A 188 -2.35 10.88 9.05
N VAL A 189 -3.60 11.24 9.28
CA VAL A 189 -3.99 12.01 10.46
C VAL A 189 -4.49 11.07 11.55
N LEU A 190 -3.98 11.28 12.76
CA LEU A 190 -4.37 10.59 13.99
C LEU A 190 -5.06 11.61 14.90
N PHE A 191 -6.25 11.23 15.38
CA PHE A 191 -7.06 12.06 16.28
C PHE A 191 -7.17 11.42 17.67
N VAL A 192 -6.83 12.19 18.70
CA VAL A 192 -6.91 11.80 20.11
C VAL A 192 -7.96 12.65 20.81
N GLU A 193 -8.84 12.02 21.57
CA GLU A 193 -9.80 12.72 22.43
C GLU A 193 -9.90 12.07 23.82
N LYS A 194 -10.53 12.80 24.74
CA LYS A 194 -10.78 12.31 26.10
C LYS A 194 -12.17 11.70 26.19
N VAL A 195 -12.25 10.39 26.38
CA VAL A 195 -13.50 9.64 26.58
C VAL A 195 -13.53 9.09 28.00
N LYS A 196 -14.53 9.48 28.81
CA LYS A 196 -14.69 9.02 30.21
C LYS A 196 -13.37 9.08 31.00
N SER A 197 -12.69 10.23 30.90
CA SER A 197 -11.39 10.52 31.54
C SER A 197 -10.17 9.78 30.99
N LYS A 198 -10.30 8.97 29.94
CA LYS A 198 -9.18 8.30 29.26
C LYS A 198 -8.89 8.94 27.91
N TRP A 199 -7.61 9.01 27.54
CA TRP A 199 -7.20 9.43 26.20
C TRP A 199 -7.33 8.25 25.24
N ILE A 200 -8.08 8.46 24.16
CA ILE A 200 -8.38 7.45 23.15
C ILE A 200 -8.00 8.00 21.78
N ILE A 201 -7.28 7.19 21.01
CA ILE A 201 -7.09 7.41 19.58
C ILE A 201 -8.40 6.99 18.90
N ASN A 202 -9.21 7.97 18.52
CA ASN A 202 -10.57 7.71 18.03
C ASN A 202 -10.68 7.78 16.50
N ASP A 203 -9.73 8.41 15.81
CA ASP A 203 -9.67 8.34 14.35
C ASP A 203 -8.23 8.20 13.83
N PHE A 204 -8.14 7.56 12.67
CA PHE A 204 -6.92 7.32 11.92
C PHE A 204 -7.30 7.29 10.43
N SER A 205 -7.00 8.36 9.71
CA SER A 205 -7.54 8.60 8.36
C SER A 205 -6.47 9.12 7.40
N SER A 206 -6.64 8.89 6.10
CA SER A 206 -5.77 9.50 5.09
C SER A 206 -5.90 11.02 5.15
N ASN A 207 -4.79 11.73 4.95
CA ASN A 207 -4.76 13.18 4.93
C ASN A 207 -4.31 13.65 3.53
N ASN A 208 -5.17 13.42 2.54
CA ASN A 208 -4.97 13.80 1.14
C ASN A 208 -4.92 15.31 0.97
#